data_AF-A0A2V1HMB8-F1
#
_entry.id   AF-A0A2V1HMB8-F1
#
_cell.length_a   1.000
_cell.length_b   1.000
_cell.length_c   1.000
_cell.angle_alpha   90.00
_cell.angle_beta   90.00
_cell.angle_gamma   90.00
#
_symmetry.space_group_name_H-M   'P 1'
#
loop_
_entity.id
_entity.type
_entity.pdbx_description
1 polymer ?
#
loop_
_entity_poly.entity_id
_entity_poly.type
_entity_poly.pdbx_seq_one_letter_code
_entity_poly.pdbx_strand_id
1 'polypeptide(L)'
;MAPRSFRFLAAAALSIALLTSVSACSGNPLENIVGGAVDKAIEEAVGGDVDISTDGQISEGFPDSIPLVEGTVVGGAAGGGAGWTVIIQPGSADAYNDAKAALEGAGFTADVSNADGNSAFGSFSGTEYNVQLTFATDTDGVVTAVYVVTSV
;
A
#
# COMPACT_ATOMS: atom_id res chain seq x y z
N MET A 1 -32.31 40.24 -30.23
CA MET A 1 -32.51 41.66 -29.81
C MET A 1 -32.62 41.65 -28.29
N ALA A 2 -31.72 42.16 -27.45
CA ALA A 2 -30.45 42.85 -27.59
C ALA A 2 -29.55 42.45 -26.38
N PRO A 3 -28.21 42.58 -26.47
CA PRO A 3 -27.23 42.05 -25.49
C PRO A 3 -26.73 43.13 -24.52
N ARG A 4 -26.48 42.79 -23.25
CA ARG A 4 -25.79 43.64 -22.26
C ARG A 4 -25.24 42.73 -21.14
N SER A 5 -24.00 42.77 -20.68
CA SER A 5 -22.92 43.73 -20.91
C SER A 5 -21.65 43.17 -20.24
N PHE A 6 -20.58 43.09 -21.03
CA PHE A 6 -19.20 42.90 -20.63
C PHE A 6 -18.83 43.92 -19.55
N ARG A 7 -18.38 43.47 -18.38
CA ARG A 7 -17.71 44.33 -17.39
C ARG A 7 -16.35 43.71 -17.07
N PHE A 8 -15.41 43.99 -17.96
CA PHE A 8 -13.98 43.94 -17.66
C PHE A 8 -13.68 45.02 -16.63
N LEU A 9 -13.36 44.60 -15.41
CA LEU A 9 -12.67 45.43 -14.43
C LEU A 9 -11.44 44.66 -13.97
N ALA A 10 -10.30 45.06 -14.53
CA ALA A 10 -8.99 44.72 -14.03
C ALA A 10 -8.76 45.40 -12.67
N ALA A 11 -8.24 44.66 -11.71
CA ALA A 11 -7.62 45.22 -10.52
C ALA A 11 -6.35 44.39 -10.23
N ALA A 12 -5.22 44.93 -10.67
CA ALA A 12 -3.89 44.50 -10.24
C ALA A 12 -3.61 45.05 -8.84
N ALA A 13 -3.19 44.19 -7.91
CA ALA A 13 -2.56 44.55 -6.65
C ALA A 13 -1.51 43.44 -6.37
N LEU A 14 -0.24 43.66 -6.73
CA LEU A 14 0.82 44.28 -5.93
C LEU A 14 1.25 43.42 -4.72
N SER A 15 2.19 42.52 -5.01
CA SER A 15 3.30 41.98 -4.22
C SER A 15 3.28 42.05 -2.69
N ILE A 16 3.40 40.89 -2.04
CA ILE A 16 4.19 40.73 -0.81
C ILE A 16 5.15 39.55 -1.01
N ALA A 17 6.44 39.87 -1.07
CA ALA A 17 7.50 38.91 -0.94
C ALA A 17 7.55 38.42 0.51
N LEU A 18 7.19 37.15 0.74
CA LEU A 18 7.55 36.44 1.96
C LEU A 18 8.74 35.54 1.65
N LEU A 19 9.94 36.07 1.86
CA LEU A 19 11.11 35.27 2.17
C LEU A 19 10.98 34.83 3.63
N THR A 20 10.37 33.67 3.86
CA THR A 20 10.61 32.89 5.07
C THR A 20 11.50 31.73 4.69
N SER A 21 12.79 31.92 4.96
CA SER A 21 13.76 30.87 5.17
C SER A 21 13.20 29.79 6.09
N VAL A 22 12.84 28.63 5.52
CA VAL A 22 12.83 27.36 6.26
C VAL A 22 14.08 26.62 5.84
N SER A 23 15.14 26.88 6.60
CA SER A 23 16.32 26.06 6.64
C SER A 23 15.98 24.69 7.24
N ALA A 24 16.33 23.64 6.50
CA ALA A 24 16.72 22.33 6.99
C ALA A 24 15.73 21.57 7.91
N CYS A 25 14.85 20.79 7.29
CA CYS A 25 14.86 19.35 7.58
C CYS A 25 15.41 18.66 6.35
N SER A 26 16.64 18.16 6.45
CA SER A 26 17.23 17.22 5.50
C SER A 26 16.47 15.90 5.56
N GLY A 27 15.36 15.84 4.85
CA GLY A 27 14.65 14.62 4.48
C GLY A 27 14.31 14.81 3.02
N ASN A 28 14.90 13.99 2.16
CA ASN A 28 14.77 14.07 0.72
C ASN A 28 13.26 14.11 0.33
N PRO A 29 12.77 15.09 -0.44
CA PRO A 29 11.35 15.13 -0.84
C PRO A 29 10.96 13.98 -1.78
N LEU A 30 11.94 13.17 -2.23
CA LEU A 30 11.69 11.94 -2.97
C LEU A 30 11.26 10.79 -2.06
N GLU A 31 11.75 10.70 -0.81
CA GLU A 31 11.34 9.66 0.15
C GLU A 31 9.90 9.87 0.63
N ASN A 32 9.46 11.13 0.76
CA ASN A 32 8.08 11.47 1.14
C ASN A 32 7.07 11.35 -0.02
N ILE A 33 7.54 11.34 -1.28
CA ILE A 33 6.68 11.07 -2.45
C ILE A 33 6.42 9.57 -2.59
N VAL A 34 7.42 8.73 -2.32
CA VAL A 34 7.25 7.27 -2.34
C VAL A 34 6.38 6.84 -1.17
N GLY A 35 6.62 7.34 0.04
CA GLY A 35 5.75 7.11 1.21
C GLY A 35 4.30 7.49 0.92
N GLY A 36 4.03 8.74 0.52
CA GLY A 36 2.66 9.21 0.29
C GLY A 36 1.94 8.61 -0.94
N ALA A 37 2.67 8.14 -1.96
CA ALA A 37 2.06 7.44 -3.10
C ALA A 37 1.75 5.98 -2.77
N VAL A 38 2.62 5.35 -1.99
CA VAL A 38 2.40 4.02 -1.43
C VAL A 38 1.24 4.08 -0.43
N ASP A 39 1.21 5.06 0.48
CA ASP A 39 0.12 5.29 1.44
C ASP A 39 -1.23 5.39 0.72
N LYS A 40 -1.34 6.17 -0.36
CA LYS A 40 -2.57 6.29 -1.15
C LYS A 40 -2.95 5.00 -1.88
N ALA A 41 -1.99 4.33 -2.50
CA ALA A 41 -2.24 3.07 -3.19
C ALA A 41 -2.68 1.97 -2.21
N ILE A 42 -2.19 2.01 -0.98
CA ILE A 42 -2.56 1.11 0.11
C ILE A 42 -3.94 1.47 0.68
N GLU A 43 -4.22 2.75 0.95
CA GLU A 43 -5.54 3.23 1.41
C GLU A 43 -6.63 2.87 0.40
N GLU A 44 -6.37 3.04 -0.90
CA GLU A 44 -7.28 2.64 -1.98
C GLU A 44 -7.43 1.11 -2.10
N ALA A 45 -6.38 0.33 -1.78
CA ALA A 45 -6.41 -1.13 -1.81
C ALA A 45 -7.05 -1.78 -0.56
N VAL A 46 -6.90 -1.15 0.62
CA VAL A 46 -7.32 -1.70 1.92
C VAL A 46 -8.70 -1.17 2.35
N GLY A 47 -9.13 -0.01 1.83
CA GLY A 47 -10.51 0.46 1.98
C GLY A 47 -10.90 0.91 3.39
N GLY A 48 -10.01 1.62 4.11
CA GLY A 48 -10.32 2.16 5.43
C GLY A 48 -9.22 3.03 6.04
N ASP A 49 -9.57 3.75 7.11
CA ASP A 49 -8.69 4.54 7.98
C ASP A 49 -7.93 3.57 8.89
N VAL A 50 -6.99 2.83 8.31
CA VAL A 50 -6.05 1.97 9.06
C VAL A 50 -4.72 2.69 9.05
N ASP A 51 -4.19 3.02 10.22
CA ASP A 51 -2.83 3.57 10.36
C ASP A 51 -1.82 2.51 9.89
N ILE A 52 -1.43 2.58 8.62
CA ILE A 52 -0.36 1.76 8.04
C ILE A 52 0.98 2.42 8.37
N SER A 53 1.85 1.69 9.05
CA SER A 53 3.24 2.11 9.21
C SER A 53 4.02 1.88 7.92
N THR A 54 4.92 2.80 7.58
CA THR A 54 5.88 2.70 6.46
C THR A 54 7.33 2.67 6.96
N ASP A 55 7.53 2.28 8.22
CA ASP A 55 8.84 2.20 8.87
C ASP A 55 9.68 0.97 8.47
N GLY A 56 9.21 0.19 7.48
CA GLY A 56 9.87 -1.02 7.01
C GLY A 56 9.76 -2.19 7.99
N GLN A 57 8.87 -2.13 8.98
CA GLN A 57 8.70 -3.18 9.97
C GLN A 57 7.33 -3.85 9.86
N ILE A 58 7.31 -5.13 10.21
CA ILE A 58 6.06 -5.88 10.41
C ILE A 58 5.53 -5.50 11.79
N SER A 59 4.23 -5.23 11.89
CA SER A 59 3.60 -4.89 13.16
C SER A 59 3.75 -5.99 14.20
N GLU A 60 3.94 -5.60 15.46
CA GLU A 60 4.09 -6.56 16.56
C GLU A 60 2.90 -7.53 16.64
N GLY A 61 3.22 -8.79 16.94
CA GLY A 61 2.21 -9.84 17.09
C GLY A 61 1.69 -10.44 15.77
N PHE A 62 2.28 -10.09 14.62
CA PHE A 62 1.99 -10.80 13.37
C PHE A 62 2.26 -12.31 13.53
N PRO A 63 1.37 -13.21 13.08
CA PRO A 63 1.54 -14.65 13.28
C PRO A 63 2.73 -15.23 12.52
N ASP A 64 3.68 -15.84 13.24
CA ASP A 64 4.86 -16.50 12.66
C ASP A 64 4.50 -17.73 11.81
N SER A 65 3.29 -18.28 11.99
CA SER A 65 2.76 -19.38 11.18
C SER A 65 2.39 -18.97 9.74
N ILE A 66 2.37 -17.68 9.44
CA ILE A 66 2.03 -17.17 8.11
C ILE A 66 3.34 -16.83 7.38
N PRO A 67 3.78 -17.67 6.42
CA PRO A 67 4.96 -17.36 5.63
C PRO A 67 4.69 -16.13 4.77
N LEU A 68 5.68 -15.23 4.75
CA LEU A 68 5.68 -14.04 3.92
C LEU A 68 6.54 -14.28 2.68
N VAL A 69 6.20 -13.60 1.59
CA VAL A 69 7.02 -13.61 0.38
C VAL A 69 8.36 -12.94 0.64
N GLU A 70 9.43 -13.48 0.04
CA GLU A 70 10.73 -12.83 0.04
C GLU A 70 10.65 -11.44 -0.63
N GLY A 71 11.19 -10.42 0.04
CA GLY A 71 11.20 -9.06 -0.46
C GLY A 71 11.53 -8.04 0.63
N THR A 72 11.54 -6.77 0.24
CA THR A 72 11.72 -5.67 1.18
C THR A 72 10.40 -5.40 1.89
N VAL A 73 10.36 -5.49 3.21
CA VAL A 73 9.19 -5.05 3.98
C VAL A 73 9.08 -3.54 3.87
N VAL A 74 7.95 -3.06 3.36
CA VAL A 74 7.63 -1.63 3.28
C VAL A 74 6.99 -1.17 4.59
N GLY A 75 6.18 -2.02 5.19
CA GLY A 75 5.55 -1.78 6.49
C GLY A 75 4.27 -2.58 6.68
N GLY A 76 3.41 -2.11 7.56
CA GLY A 76 2.19 -2.82 7.94
C GLY A 76 1.42 -2.17 9.07
N ALA A 77 0.30 -2.79 9.41
CA ALA A 77 -0.55 -2.39 10.53
C ALA A 77 -1.05 -3.58 11.32
N ALA A 78 -1.26 -3.37 12.62
CA ALA A 78 -2.06 -4.25 13.47
C ALA A 78 -3.38 -3.55 13.78
N GLY A 79 -4.50 -4.14 13.37
CA GLY A 79 -5.84 -3.59 13.57
C GLY A 79 -6.41 -3.81 14.97
N GLY A 80 -5.58 -3.83 16.02
CA GLY A 80 -6.03 -3.96 17.42
C GLY A 80 -6.93 -5.16 17.71
N GLY A 81 -6.73 -6.29 17.02
CA GLY A 81 -7.54 -7.51 17.12
C GLY A 81 -8.44 -7.79 15.91
N ALA A 82 -8.58 -6.86 14.97
CA ALA A 82 -9.29 -7.07 13.70
C ALA A 82 -8.46 -7.83 12.64
N GLY A 83 -7.15 -7.94 12.85
CA GLY A 83 -6.22 -8.57 11.92
C GLY A 83 -4.91 -7.80 11.77
N TRP A 84 -4.13 -8.21 10.78
CA TRP A 84 -2.87 -7.58 10.40
C TRP A 84 -2.83 -7.29 8.91
N THR A 85 -2.13 -6.23 8.54
CA THR A 85 -1.76 -5.92 7.17
C THR A 85 -0.25 -5.86 7.06
N VAL A 86 0.33 -6.53 6.07
CA VAL A 86 1.77 -6.49 5.82
C VAL A 86 2.02 -6.23 4.34
N ILE A 87 2.97 -5.34 4.07
CA ILE A 87 3.24 -4.81 2.74
C ILE A 87 4.70 -5.07 2.42
N ILE A 88 4.92 -5.76 1.31
CA ILE A 88 6.24 -6.23 0.89
C ILE A 88 6.42 -5.85 -0.56
N GLN A 89 7.63 -5.43 -0.92
CA GLN A 89 8.07 -5.26 -2.30
C GLN A 89 8.90 -6.47 -2.71
N PRO A 90 8.29 -7.49 -3.33
CA PRO A 90 9.01 -8.61 -3.90
C PRO A 90 9.76 -8.19 -5.18
N GLY A 91 10.76 -8.99 -5.57
CA GLY A 91 11.54 -8.73 -6.77
C GLY A 91 10.79 -8.96 -8.09
N SER A 92 9.69 -9.72 -8.07
CA SER A 92 8.84 -9.99 -9.24
C SER A 92 7.42 -10.40 -8.86
N ALA A 93 6.48 -10.28 -9.82
CA ALA A 93 5.11 -10.74 -9.65
C ALA A 93 4.99 -12.28 -9.62
N ASP A 94 5.97 -12.99 -10.20
CA ASP A 94 6.04 -14.46 -10.14
C ASP A 94 6.14 -14.98 -8.70
N ALA A 95 6.65 -14.16 -7.78
CA ALA A 95 6.76 -14.48 -6.36
C ALA A 95 5.40 -14.75 -5.69
N TYR A 96 4.27 -14.42 -6.34
CA TYR A 96 2.95 -14.87 -5.91
C TYR A 96 2.83 -16.41 -5.88
N ASN A 97 3.39 -17.12 -6.86
CA ASN A 97 3.31 -18.58 -6.89
C ASN A 97 4.13 -19.21 -5.77
N ASP A 98 5.28 -18.61 -5.45
CA ASP A 98 6.13 -19.04 -4.33
C ASP A 98 5.42 -18.79 -2.98
N ALA A 99 4.82 -17.61 -2.82
CA ALA A 99 4.04 -17.26 -1.64
C ALA A 99 2.84 -18.20 -1.44
N LYS A 100 2.11 -18.49 -2.52
CA LYS A 100 1.02 -19.47 -2.51
C LYS A 100 1.52 -20.85 -2.06
N ALA A 101 2.60 -21.35 -2.64
CA ALA A 101 3.16 -22.65 -2.30
C ALA A 101 3.62 -22.70 -0.83
N ALA A 102 4.19 -21.60 -0.32
CA ALA A 102 4.57 -21.48 1.08
C ALA A 102 3.35 -21.53 2.02
N LEU A 103 2.28 -20.79 1.70
CA LEU A 103 1.03 -20.81 2.47
C LEU A 103 0.39 -22.21 2.46
N GLU A 104 0.34 -22.88 1.32
CA GLU A 104 -0.15 -24.26 1.22
C GLU A 104 0.73 -25.23 2.03
N GLY A 105 2.05 -25.05 1.99
CA GLY A 105 3.00 -25.80 2.82
C GLY A 105 2.84 -25.56 4.33
N ALA A 106 2.37 -24.38 4.72
CA ALA A 106 2.03 -24.03 6.10
C ALA A 106 0.64 -24.54 6.54
N GLY A 107 -0.12 -25.19 5.65
CA GLY A 107 -1.41 -25.80 5.95
C GLY A 107 -2.63 -24.94 5.60
N PHE A 108 -2.44 -23.81 4.91
CA PHE A 108 -3.54 -23.05 4.35
C PHE A 108 -4.08 -23.72 3.07
N THR A 109 -5.35 -23.51 2.76
CA THR A 109 -5.98 -23.98 1.52
C THR A 109 -6.36 -22.78 0.67
N ALA A 110 -5.96 -22.76 -0.61
CA ALA A 110 -6.38 -21.72 -1.54
C ALA A 110 -7.86 -21.91 -1.94
N ASP A 111 -8.73 -21.01 -1.49
CA ASP A 111 -10.15 -21.00 -1.84
C ASP A 111 -10.37 -20.34 -3.20
N VAL A 112 -9.62 -19.27 -3.46
CA VAL A 112 -9.61 -18.51 -4.70
C VAL A 112 -8.16 -18.17 -5.03
N SER A 113 -7.76 -18.30 -6.29
CA SER A 113 -6.43 -17.90 -6.74
C SER A 113 -6.50 -17.53 -8.22
N ASN A 114 -6.11 -16.30 -8.55
CA ASN A 114 -6.04 -15.79 -9.92
C ASN A 114 -4.76 -14.97 -10.10
N ALA A 115 -4.15 -15.04 -11.28
CA ALA A 115 -3.01 -14.23 -11.65
C ALA A 115 -3.03 -13.97 -13.17
N ASP A 116 -2.64 -12.76 -13.58
CA ASP A 116 -2.63 -12.34 -14.99
C ASP A 116 -1.27 -11.77 -15.45
N GLY A 117 -0.24 -11.87 -14.60
CA GLY A 117 1.14 -11.44 -14.89
C GLY A 117 1.44 -10.01 -14.46
N ASN A 118 0.44 -9.13 -14.39
CA ASN A 118 0.57 -7.80 -13.80
C ASN A 118 -0.02 -7.74 -12.39
N SER A 119 -1.06 -8.53 -12.13
CA SER A 119 -1.67 -8.67 -10.81
C SER A 119 -1.90 -10.13 -10.43
N ALA A 120 -2.04 -10.36 -9.13
CA ALA A 120 -2.52 -11.63 -8.60
C ALA A 120 -3.36 -11.42 -7.34
N PHE A 121 -4.31 -12.31 -7.12
CA PHE A 121 -5.14 -12.35 -5.93
C PHE A 121 -5.33 -13.79 -5.48
N GLY A 122 -5.14 -14.02 -4.18
CA GLY A 122 -5.42 -15.28 -3.52
C GLY A 122 -6.17 -15.06 -2.21
N SER A 123 -7.14 -15.94 -1.94
CA SER A 123 -7.79 -16.08 -0.64
C SER A 123 -7.48 -17.47 -0.12
N PHE A 124 -6.99 -17.53 1.12
CA PHE A 124 -6.48 -18.74 1.74
C PHE A 124 -7.09 -18.93 3.13
N SER A 125 -7.71 -20.08 3.35
CA SER A 125 -8.29 -20.45 4.64
C SER A 125 -7.35 -21.38 5.41
N GLY A 126 -7.11 -21.07 6.68
CA GLY A 126 -6.34 -21.87 7.62
C GLY A 126 -7.19 -22.27 8.84
N THR A 127 -6.55 -22.90 9.83
CA THR A 127 -7.23 -23.31 11.07
C THR A 127 -7.40 -22.17 12.07
N GLU A 128 -6.42 -21.26 12.15
CA GLU A 128 -6.43 -20.11 13.08
C GLU A 128 -6.62 -18.77 12.36
N TYR A 129 -6.21 -18.69 11.09
CA TYR A 129 -6.23 -17.45 10.32
C TYR A 129 -6.75 -17.68 8.90
N ASN A 130 -7.32 -16.63 8.33
CA ASN A 130 -7.52 -16.47 6.90
C ASN A 130 -6.52 -15.44 6.36
N VAL A 131 -6.02 -15.67 5.16
CA VAL A 131 -5.05 -14.80 4.50
C VAL A 131 -5.58 -14.40 3.13
N GLN A 132 -5.67 -13.09 2.90
CA GLN A 132 -5.85 -12.54 1.56
C GLN A 132 -4.52 -11.98 1.10
N LEU A 133 -4.09 -12.39 -0.09
CA LEU A 133 -2.82 -12.00 -0.69
C LEU A 133 -3.07 -11.35 -2.04
N THR A 134 -2.65 -10.10 -2.18
CA THR A 134 -2.75 -9.36 -3.44
C THR A 134 -1.35 -8.97 -3.91
N PHE A 135 -1.09 -9.13 -5.21
CA PHE A 135 0.07 -8.60 -5.89
C PHE A 135 -0.38 -7.61 -6.96
N ALA A 136 0.33 -6.49 -7.08
CA ALA A 136 0.17 -5.56 -8.17
C ALA A 136 1.54 -5.05 -8.63
N THR A 137 1.72 -4.97 -9.95
CA THR A 137 2.87 -4.31 -10.58
C THR A 137 2.45 -2.94 -11.09
N ASP A 138 3.09 -1.88 -10.60
CA ASP A 138 2.85 -0.52 -11.09
C ASP A 138 3.46 -0.29 -12.48
N THR A 139 3.11 0.84 -13.11
CA THR A 139 3.69 1.35 -14.36
C THR A 139 5.22 1.44 -14.37
N ASP A 140 5.86 1.65 -13.22
CA ASP A 140 7.33 1.65 -13.09
C ASP A 140 7.93 0.23 -12.97
N GLY A 141 7.10 -0.82 -12.99
CA GLY A 141 7.53 -2.21 -12.83
C GLY A 141 7.78 -2.62 -11.37
N VAL A 142 7.45 -1.75 -10.41
CA VAL A 142 7.55 -2.05 -8.98
C VAL A 142 6.41 -2.97 -8.59
N VAL A 143 6.75 -4.10 -7.98
CA VAL A 143 5.77 -5.07 -7.50
C VAL A 143 5.50 -4.84 -6.02
N THR A 144 4.23 -4.81 -5.65
CA THR A 144 3.78 -4.71 -4.26
C THR A 144 2.92 -5.91 -3.93
N ALA A 145 3.27 -6.59 -2.83
CA ALA A 145 2.49 -7.65 -2.23
C ALA A 145 1.84 -7.13 -0.93
N VAL A 146 0.53 -7.33 -0.79
CA VAL A 146 -0.24 -6.96 0.40
C VAL A 146 -0.86 -8.22 0.97
N TYR A 147 -0.52 -8.52 2.22
CA TYR A 147 -1.13 -9.54 3.04
C TYR A 147 -2.15 -8.89 3.95
N VAL A 148 -3.37 -9.41 3.96
CA VAL A 148 -4.38 -9.11 4.97
C VAL A 148 -4.71 -10.40 5.69
N VAL A 149 -4.44 -10.41 6.99
CA VAL A 149 -4.58 -11.58 7.85
C VAL A 149 -5.68 -11.32 8.86
N THR A 150 -6.64 -12.22 8.97
CA THR A 150 -7.69 -12.17 9.99
C THR A 150 -7.78 -13.49 10.73
N SER A 151 -8.18 -13.46 12.00
CA SER A 151 -8.49 -14.69 12.73
C SER A 151 -9.78 -15.32 12.21
N VAL A 152 -9.87 -16.65 12.31
CA VAL A 152 -11.07 -17.46 11.98
C VAL A 152 -12.11 -17.39 13.11
#